data_AF-A0A4R4N0I7-F1
#
_entry.id   AF-A0A4R4N0I7-F1
#
_cell.length_a   1.000
_cell.length_b   1.000
_cell.length_c   1.000
_cell.angle_alpha   90.00
_cell.angle_beta   90.00
_cell.angle_gamma   90.00
#
_symmetry.space_group_name_H-M   'P 1'
#
loop_
_entity.id
_entity.type
_entity.pdbx_description
1 polymer ?
#
loop_
_entity_poly.entity_id
_entity_poly.type
_entity_poly.pdbx_seq_one_letter_code
_entity_poly.pdbx_strand_id
1 'polypeptide(L)'
;MTHSEPRRRRARRWPAYAVAGSFLGYAAGKAAFATQARLGFPGGPPVSPAEAAGYFLDPAAAQWLAAASGVAAAGVVLLTVLPLGRRVPRRLMLPVLAVMALAVGGGGGIMAVDGLIGIGVGWGWHHGLLGLAVTGLFLETIRSYAVSTGRRRFVDGGAGP
;
A
#
# COMPACT_ATOMS: atom_id res chain seq x y z
N MET A 1 -22.51 6.65 40.14
CA MET A 1 -22.44 7.22 38.77
C MET A 1 -20.98 7.22 38.34
N THR A 2 -20.58 6.26 37.52
CA THR A 2 -19.20 6.09 37.04
C THR A 2 -18.98 6.97 35.81
N HIS A 3 -18.13 7.99 35.96
CA HIS A 3 -17.61 8.78 34.85
C HIS A 3 -16.85 7.86 33.89
N SER A 4 -17.52 7.47 32.81
CA SER A 4 -16.91 6.77 31.70
C SER A 4 -16.12 7.80 30.89
N GLU A 5 -14.83 7.97 31.19
CA GLU A 5 -13.93 8.74 30.34
C GLU A 5 -14.08 8.26 28.89
N PRO A 6 -14.29 9.17 27.91
CA PRO A 6 -14.29 8.78 26.52
C PRO A 6 -12.85 8.32 26.20
N ARG A 7 -12.65 7.00 26.08
CA ARG A 7 -11.42 6.39 25.55
C ARG A 7 -11.03 7.21 24.32
N ARG A 8 -10.03 8.09 24.46
CA ARG A 8 -9.41 8.78 23.34
C ARG A 8 -8.91 7.68 22.42
N ARG A 9 -9.67 7.35 21.37
CA ARG A 9 -9.33 6.30 20.42
C ARG A 9 -7.97 6.67 19.84
N ARG A 10 -6.88 6.10 20.40
CA ARG A 10 -5.56 6.18 19.79
C ARG A 10 -5.72 5.63 18.38
N ALA A 11 -5.29 6.41 17.39
CA ALA A 11 -5.32 5.97 16.01
C ALA A 11 -4.59 4.62 15.89
N ARG A 12 -5.24 3.66 15.24
CA ARG A 12 -4.71 2.29 15.09
C ARG A 12 -3.48 2.37 14.17
N ARG A 13 -2.32 1.93 14.67
CA ARG A 13 -1.05 1.95 13.92
C ARG A 13 -0.73 0.63 13.22
N TRP A 14 -1.31 -0.46 13.70
CA TRP A 14 -1.06 -1.80 13.18
C TRP A 14 -1.34 -1.96 11.67
N PRO A 15 -2.36 -1.29 11.05
CA PRO A 15 -2.60 -1.44 9.62
C PRO A 15 -1.41 -0.94 8.79
N ALA A 16 -0.78 0.16 9.22
CA ALA A 16 0.40 0.70 8.55
C ALA A 16 1.59 -0.28 8.62
N TYR A 17 1.81 -0.94 9.76
CA TYR A 17 2.86 -1.95 9.88
C TYR A 17 2.59 -3.18 9.03
N ALA A 18 1.33 -3.65 8.99
CA ALA A 18 0.95 -4.78 8.15
C ALA A 18 1.17 -4.46 6.66
N VAL A 19 0.70 -3.30 6.19
CA VAL A 19 0.90 -2.82 4.82
C VAL A 19 2.39 -2.66 4.49
N ALA A 20 3.17 -2.04 5.38
CA ALA A 20 4.60 -1.88 5.17
C ALA A 20 5.30 -3.25 5.05
N GLY A 21 4.92 -4.21 5.90
CA GLY A 21 5.38 -5.59 5.79
C GLY A 21 5.03 -6.23 4.45
N SER A 22 3.80 -6.05 3.97
CA SER A 22 3.37 -6.55 2.65
C SER A 22 4.18 -5.93 1.50
N PHE A 23 4.44 -4.62 1.53
CA PHE A 23 5.25 -3.96 0.52
C PHE A 23 6.72 -4.40 0.54
N LEU A 24 7.29 -4.64 1.72
CA LEU A 24 8.64 -5.18 1.83
C LEU A 24 8.72 -6.64 1.35
N GLY A 25 7.71 -7.46 1.66
CA GLY A 25 7.61 -8.83 1.15
C GLY A 25 7.50 -8.86 -0.38
N TYR A 26 6.65 -7.99 -0.94
CA TYR A 26 6.56 -7.78 -2.38
C TYR A 26 7.91 -7.34 -2.98
N ALA A 27 8.57 -6.35 -2.38
CA ALA A 27 9.85 -5.85 -2.85
C ALA A 27 10.95 -6.92 -2.84
N ALA A 28 11.01 -7.73 -1.78
CA ALA A 28 11.95 -8.84 -1.67
C ALA A 28 11.71 -9.88 -2.78
N GLY A 29 10.45 -10.26 -3.01
CA GLY A 29 10.13 -11.19 -4.09
C GLY A 29 10.44 -10.61 -5.48
N LYS A 30 10.26 -9.29 -5.66
CA LYS A 30 10.64 -8.60 -6.90
C LYS A 30 12.16 -8.56 -7.10
N ALA A 31 12.93 -8.29 -6.07
CA ALA A 31 14.39 -8.37 -6.12
C ALA A 31 14.87 -9.79 -6.49
N ALA A 32 14.25 -10.84 -5.92
CA ALA A 32 14.57 -12.22 -6.26
C ALA A 32 14.24 -12.58 -7.73
N PHE A 33 13.18 -12.00 -8.30
CA PHE A 33 12.88 -12.17 -9.73
C PHE A 33 13.85 -11.36 -10.61
N ALA A 34 14.29 -10.20 -10.12
CA ALA A 34 15.26 -9.35 -10.82
C ALA A 34 16.62 -10.03 -10.97
N THR A 35 17.09 -10.72 -9.92
CA THR A 35 18.36 -11.50 -9.99
C THR A 35 18.28 -12.69 -10.94
N GLN A 36 17.07 -13.11 -11.31
CA GLN A 36 16.80 -14.19 -12.26
C GLN A 36 16.45 -13.66 -13.67
N ALA A 37 16.48 -12.35 -13.89
CA ALA A 37 15.99 -11.69 -15.11
C ALA A 37 14.57 -12.17 -15.51
N ARG A 38 13.71 -12.42 -14.53
CA ARG A 38 12.39 -13.01 -14.74
C ARG A 38 11.28 -12.00 -14.49
N LEU A 39 10.34 -11.86 -15.42
CA LEU A 39 9.11 -11.08 -15.21
C LEU A 39 8.08 -11.83 -14.35
N GLY A 40 7.08 -11.10 -13.85
CA GLY A 40 5.95 -11.67 -13.13
C GLY A 40 5.92 -11.32 -11.64
N PHE A 41 4.99 -11.94 -10.93
CA PHE A 41 4.73 -11.69 -9.51
C PHE A 41 5.04 -12.94 -8.69
N PRO A 42 5.73 -12.83 -7.55
CA PRO A 42 5.99 -13.98 -6.67
C PRO A 42 4.68 -14.69 -6.25
N GLY A 43 4.51 -15.95 -6.64
CA GLY A 43 3.28 -16.73 -6.40
C GLY A 43 2.16 -16.52 -7.43
N GLY A 44 2.29 -15.53 -8.30
CA GLY A 44 1.34 -15.27 -9.40
C GLY A 44 1.54 -16.18 -10.61
N PRO A 45 0.64 -16.07 -11.62
CA PRO A 45 0.75 -16.85 -12.85
C PRO A 45 2.06 -16.55 -13.59
N PRO A 46 2.63 -17.54 -14.30
CA PRO A 46 3.86 -17.36 -15.05
C PRO A 46 3.66 -16.38 -16.20
N VAL A 47 4.67 -15.57 -16.49
CA VAL A 47 4.69 -14.69 -17.66
C VAL A 47 5.32 -15.46 -18.82
N SER A 48 4.62 -15.56 -19.94
CA SER A 48 5.13 -16.23 -21.13
C SER A 48 6.23 -15.39 -21.82
N PRO A 49 7.15 -16.01 -22.58
CA PRO A 49 8.13 -15.26 -23.36
C PRO A 49 7.51 -14.29 -24.37
N ALA A 50 6.36 -14.64 -24.94
CA ALA A 50 5.63 -13.79 -25.88
C ALA A 50 5.09 -12.52 -25.20
N GLU A 51 4.54 -12.63 -24.00
CA GLU A 51 4.13 -11.48 -23.21
C GLU A 51 5.33 -10.64 -22.76
N ALA A 52 6.43 -11.29 -22.37
CA ALA A 52 7.65 -10.62 -21.97
C ALA A 52 8.26 -9.79 -23.11
N ALA A 53 8.18 -10.26 -24.35
CA ALA A 53 8.67 -9.53 -25.53
C ALA A 53 7.91 -8.21 -25.78
N GLY A 54 6.70 -8.07 -25.25
CA GLY A 54 5.91 -6.83 -25.33
C GLY A 54 6.25 -5.80 -24.25
N TYR A 55 7.12 -6.11 -23.29
CA TYR A 55 7.49 -5.17 -22.23
C TYR A 55 8.49 -4.13 -22.73
N PHE A 56 8.24 -2.88 -22.36
CA PHE A 56 9.12 -1.75 -22.71
C PHE A 56 10.49 -1.81 -22.03
N LEU A 57 10.56 -2.36 -20.81
CA LEU A 57 11.79 -2.52 -20.04
C LEU A 57 12.26 -3.97 -20.06
N ASP A 58 13.59 -4.15 -20.04
CA ASP A 58 14.20 -5.44 -19.73
C ASP A 58 13.62 -6.01 -18.40
N PRO A 59 13.37 -7.33 -18.31
CA PRO A 59 12.86 -7.98 -17.12
C PRO A 59 13.55 -7.61 -15.82
N ALA A 60 14.89 -7.61 -15.78
CA ALA A 60 15.62 -7.32 -14.55
C ALA A 60 15.42 -5.87 -14.12
N ALA A 61 15.49 -4.93 -15.07
CA ALA A 61 15.26 -3.50 -14.81
C ALA A 61 13.83 -3.24 -14.30
N ALA A 62 12.83 -3.85 -14.93
CA ALA A 62 11.44 -3.73 -14.51
C ALA A 62 11.23 -4.22 -13.07
N GLN A 63 11.84 -5.35 -12.72
CA GLN A 63 11.70 -5.93 -11.38
C GLN A 63 12.48 -5.17 -10.32
N TRP A 64 13.66 -4.63 -10.63
CA TRP A 64 14.38 -3.74 -9.72
C TRP A 64 13.61 -2.45 -9.44
N LEU A 65 12.98 -1.86 -10.47
CA LEU A 65 12.10 -0.69 -10.29
C LEU A 65 10.89 -1.03 -9.42
N ALA A 66 10.28 -2.20 -9.63
CA ALA A 66 9.19 -2.69 -8.79
C ALA A 66 9.64 -2.93 -7.33
N ALA A 67 10.84 -3.47 -7.11
CA ALA A 67 11.40 -3.64 -5.78
C ALA A 67 11.64 -2.29 -5.08
N ALA A 68 12.28 -1.34 -5.77
CA ALA A 68 12.54 0.00 -5.26
C ALA A 68 11.25 0.74 -4.91
N SER A 69 10.22 0.65 -5.77
CA SER A 69 8.91 1.26 -5.50
C SER A 69 8.21 0.61 -4.30
N GLY A 70 8.31 -0.71 -4.11
CA GLY A 70 7.82 -1.39 -2.91
C GLY A 70 8.50 -0.90 -1.62
N VAL A 71 9.83 -0.75 -1.62
CA VAL A 71 10.58 -0.19 -0.48
C VAL A 71 10.16 1.26 -0.20
N ALA A 72 10.07 2.09 -1.24
CA ALA A 72 9.63 3.48 -1.10
C ALA A 72 8.20 3.58 -0.53
N ALA A 73 7.28 2.76 -1.04
CA ALA A 73 5.90 2.68 -0.56
C ALA A 73 5.82 2.26 0.92
N ALA A 74 6.63 1.27 1.34
CA ALA A 74 6.74 0.89 2.74
C ALA A 74 7.21 2.06 3.61
N GLY A 75 8.22 2.81 3.15
CA GLY A 75 8.71 4.01 3.82
C GLY A 75 7.63 5.08 4.00
N VAL A 76 6.88 5.38 2.93
CA VAL A 76 5.76 6.35 2.98
C VAL A 76 4.69 5.92 3.98
N VAL A 77 4.32 4.63 3.98
CA VAL A 77 3.34 4.08 4.92
C VAL A 77 3.83 4.19 6.36
N LEU A 78 5.10 3.87 6.64
CA LEU A 78 5.68 4.00 7.98
C LEU A 78 5.69 5.46 8.47
N LEU A 79 5.93 6.44 7.58
CA LEU A 79 5.84 7.85 7.93
C LEU A 79 4.44 8.24 8.44
N THR A 80 3.37 7.52 8.08
CA THR A 80 2.03 7.82 8.62
C THR A 80 1.90 7.56 10.13
N VAL A 81 2.78 6.72 10.71
CA VAL A 81 2.72 6.31 12.12
C VAL A 81 3.95 6.67 12.94
N LEU A 82 5.09 6.92 12.29
CA LEU A 82 6.35 7.28 12.95
C LEU A 82 6.41 8.78 13.32
N PRO A 83 7.17 9.16 14.39
CA PRO A 83 7.34 10.55 14.78
C PRO A 83 7.88 11.45 13.66
N LEU A 84 8.77 10.93 12.82
CA LEU A 84 9.38 11.67 11.71
C LEU A 84 8.33 12.16 10.71
N GLY A 85 7.32 11.35 10.41
CA GLY A 85 6.29 11.74 9.45
C GLY A 85 5.31 12.80 9.96
N ARG A 86 5.37 13.16 11.25
CA ARG A 86 4.67 14.35 11.76
C ARG A 86 5.21 15.66 11.18
N ARG A 87 6.42 15.64 10.60
CA ARG A 87 7.02 16.79 9.90
C ARG A 87 6.51 16.95 8.47
N VAL A 88 5.88 15.92 7.90
CA VAL A 88 5.37 15.97 6.53
C VAL A 88 4.05 16.74 6.50
N PRO A 89 3.90 17.78 5.66
CA PRO A 89 2.64 18.51 5.54
C PRO A 89 1.50 17.57 5.14
N ARG A 90 0.38 17.64 5.86
CA ARG A 90 -0.83 16.83 5.55
C ARG A 90 -1.31 17.02 4.11
N ARG A 91 -1.18 18.25 3.58
CA ARG A 91 -1.54 18.60 2.20
C ARG A 91 -0.68 17.88 1.15
N LEU A 92 0.51 17.40 1.52
CA LEU A 92 1.37 16.60 0.66
C LEU A 92 1.12 15.09 0.87
N MET A 93 1.05 14.65 2.14
CA MET A 93 0.91 13.23 2.46
C MET A 93 -0.41 12.63 1.94
N LEU A 94 -1.53 13.35 2.03
CA LEU A 94 -2.83 12.81 1.60
C LEU A 94 -2.91 12.56 0.08
N PRO A 95 -2.47 13.48 -0.80
CA PRO A 95 -2.36 13.19 -2.22
C PRO A 95 -1.45 11.99 -2.52
N VAL A 96 -0.28 11.89 -1.88
CA VAL A 96 0.62 10.73 -2.06
C VAL A 96 -0.09 9.43 -1.69
N LEU A 97 -0.75 9.40 -0.53
CA LEU A 97 -1.52 8.24 -0.10
C LEU A 97 -2.71 7.95 -1.03
N ALA A 98 -3.34 8.96 -1.62
CA ALA A 98 -4.43 8.77 -2.57
C ALA A 98 -3.92 8.16 -3.89
N VAL A 99 -2.80 8.63 -4.43
CA VAL A 99 -2.16 8.03 -5.62
C VAL A 99 -1.77 6.58 -5.33
N MET A 100 -1.16 6.31 -4.18
CA MET A 100 -0.85 4.96 -3.75
C MET A 100 -2.12 4.09 -3.59
N ALA A 101 -3.23 4.67 -3.15
CA ALA A 101 -4.50 3.94 -3.02
C ALA A 101 -5.04 3.50 -4.38
N LEU A 102 -4.88 4.34 -5.42
CA LEU A 102 -5.22 3.95 -6.79
C LEU A 102 -4.33 2.80 -7.28
N ALA A 103 -3.03 2.84 -7.00
CA ALA A 103 -2.12 1.76 -7.39
C ALA A 103 -2.42 0.44 -6.65
N VAL A 104 -2.59 0.50 -5.32
CA VAL A 104 -2.93 -0.67 -4.49
C VAL A 104 -4.31 -1.22 -4.85
N GLY A 105 -5.30 -0.34 -5.01
CA GLY A 105 -6.65 -0.72 -5.39
C GLY A 105 -6.72 -1.27 -6.82
N GLY A 106 -5.95 -0.73 -7.75
CA GLY A 106 -5.83 -1.26 -9.11
C GLY A 106 -5.22 -2.66 -9.12
N GLY A 107 -4.06 -2.84 -8.48
CA GLY A 107 -3.42 -4.15 -8.39
C GLY A 107 -4.25 -5.18 -7.62
N GLY A 108 -4.75 -4.81 -6.44
CA GLY A 108 -5.60 -5.66 -5.63
C GLY A 108 -6.95 -5.97 -6.27
N GLY A 109 -7.51 -5.01 -7.01
CA GLY A 109 -8.76 -5.16 -7.77
C GLY A 109 -8.60 -6.14 -8.93
N ILE A 110 -7.53 -6.04 -9.71
CA ILE A 110 -7.23 -7.00 -10.79
C ILE A 110 -7.08 -8.42 -10.21
N MET A 111 -6.33 -8.58 -9.11
CA MET A 111 -6.20 -9.89 -8.44
C MET A 111 -7.54 -10.41 -7.92
N ALA A 112 -8.40 -9.55 -7.39
CA ALA A 112 -9.71 -9.93 -6.87
C ALA A 112 -10.68 -10.34 -7.99
N VAL A 113 -10.76 -9.56 -9.06
CA VAL A 113 -11.62 -9.85 -10.22
C VAL A 113 -11.17 -11.15 -10.89
N ASP A 114 -9.87 -11.31 -11.15
CA ASP A 114 -9.37 -12.53 -11.78
C ASP A 114 -9.52 -13.73 -10.83
N GLY A 115 -9.04 -13.62 -9.60
CA GLY A 115 -9.03 -14.75 -8.67
C GLY A 115 -10.40 -15.22 -8.17
N LEU A 116 -11.40 -14.32 -8.08
CA LEU A 116 -12.72 -14.65 -7.54
C LEU A 116 -13.79 -14.81 -8.62
N ILE A 117 -13.64 -14.16 -9.76
CA ILE A 117 -14.62 -14.17 -10.86
C ILE A 117 -14.10 -14.96 -12.06
N GLY A 118 -12.77 -15.16 -12.17
CA GLY A 118 -12.15 -15.88 -13.28
C GLY A 118 -11.92 -15.02 -14.52
N ILE A 119 -11.89 -13.70 -14.38
CA ILE A 119 -11.68 -12.75 -15.48
C ILE A 119 -10.24 -12.22 -15.40
N GLY A 120 -9.33 -12.82 -16.17
CA GLY A 120 -7.94 -12.34 -16.25
C GLY A 120 -6.93 -13.41 -16.67
N VAL A 121 -5.75 -13.35 -16.06
CA VAL A 121 -4.53 -14.09 -16.41
C VAL A 121 -4.34 -15.36 -15.57
N GLY A 122 -5.34 -15.75 -14.78
CA GLY A 122 -5.33 -16.99 -14.01
C GLY A 122 -4.80 -16.84 -12.57
N TRP A 123 -5.04 -15.70 -11.92
CA TRP A 123 -4.80 -15.58 -10.48
C TRP A 123 -5.63 -16.60 -9.69
N GLY A 124 -5.05 -17.22 -8.65
CA GLY A 124 -5.81 -18.09 -7.75
C GLY A 124 -6.70 -17.30 -6.77
N TRP A 125 -7.79 -17.92 -6.27
CA TRP A 125 -8.74 -17.29 -5.33
C TRP A 125 -8.09 -16.66 -4.09
N HIS A 126 -7.02 -17.27 -3.58
CA HIS A 126 -6.28 -16.76 -2.41
C HIS A 126 -5.57 -15.43 -2.72
N HIS A 127 -5.13 -15.22 -3.97
CA HIS A 127 -4.60 -13.92 -4.42
C HIS A 127 -5.69 -12.86 -4.46
N GLY A 128 -6.91 -13.24 -4.85
CA GLY A 128 -8.05 -12.34 -4.81
C GLY A 128 -8.37 -11.87 -3.38
N LEU A 129 -8.40 -12.81 -2.43
CA LEU A 129 -8.56 -12.46 -1.01
C LEU A 129 -7.41 -11.60 -0.47
N LEU A 130 -6.17 -11.91 -0.87
CA LEU A 130 -5.01 -11.11 -0.49
C LEU A 130 -5.12 -9.69 -1.04
N GLY A 131 -5.53 -9.52 -2.30
CA GLY A 131 -5.75 -8.22 -2.94
C GLY A 131 -6.78 -7.37 -2.20
N LEU A 132 -7.91 -7.97 -1.82
CA LEU A 132 -8.94 -7.31 -1.00
C LEU A 132 -8.42 -6.95 0.39
N ALA A 133 -7.70 -7.87 1.05
CA ALA A 133 -7.15 -7.65 2.38
C ALA A 133 -6.14 -6.50 2.41
N VAL A 134 -5.18 -6.50 1.48
CA VAL A 134 -4.16 -5.44 1.38
C VAL A 134 -4.81 -4.09 1.05
N THR A 135 -5.79 -4.06 0.15
CA THR A 135 -6.55 -2.84 -0.18
C THR A 135 -7.29 -2.30 1.06
N GLY A 136 -8.00 -3.16 1.79
CA GLY A 136 -8.70 -2.78 3.01
C GLY A 136 -7.76 -2.23 4.10
N LEU A 137 -6.61 -2.89 4.31
CA LEU A 137 -5.57 -2.44 5.24
C LEU A 137 -4.98 -1.09 4.84
N PHE A 138 -4.79 -0.87 3.53
CA PHE A 138 -4.29 0.40 3.00
C PHE A 138 -5.30 1.53 3.26
N LEU A 139 -6.58 1.31 2.96
CA LEU A 139 -7.64 2.28 3.24
C LEU A 139 -7.78 2.59 4.73
N GLU A 140 -7.67 1.59 5.60
CA GLU A 140 -7.68 1.79 7.05
C GLU A 140 -6.45 2.58 7.54
N THR A 141 -5.29 2.41 6.89
CA THR A 141 -4.09 3.21 7.14
C THR A 141 -4.34 4.68 6.82
N ILE A 142 -4.90 4.97 5.63
CA ILE A 142 -5.26 6.34 5.21
C ILE A 142 -6.28 6.94 6.18
N ARG A 143 -7.34 6.20 6.51
CA ARG A 143 -8.38 6.65 7.44
C ARG A 143 -7.79 6.98 8.81
N SER A 144 -6.96 6.10 9.35
CA SER A 144 -6.28 6.30 10.64
C SER A 144 -5.37 7.53 10.63
N TYR A 145 -4.60 7.72 9.55
CA TYR A 145 -3.76 8.90 9.37
C TYR A 145 -4.60 10.19 9.27
N ALA A 146 -5.63 10.20 8.44
CA ALA A 146 -6.50 11.36 8.22
C ALA A 146 -7.21 11.81 9.51
N VAL A 147 -7.72 10.87 10.31
CA VAL A 147 -8.36 11.15 11.61
C VAL A 147 -7.34 11.70 12.61
N SER A 148 -6.14 11.12 12.66
CA SER A 148 -5.10 11.54 13.63
C SER A 148 -4.52 12.93 13.34
N THR A 149 -4.50 13.34 12.06
CA THR A 149 -3.92 14.61 11.62
C THR A 149 -4.96 15.72 11.42
N GLY A 150 -6.23 15.36 11.18
CA GLY A 150 -7.33 16.33 11.00
C GLY A 150 -7.70 17.10 12.27
N ARG A 151 -7.50 16.51 13.46
CA ARG A 151 -7.86 17.14 14.75
C ARG A 151 -7.04 18.39 15.10
N ARG A 152 -5.89 18.63 14.47
CA ARG A 152 -5.09 19.83 14.73
C ARG A 152 -5.73 21.12 14.22
N ARG A 153 -6.51 21.06 13.13
CA ARG A 153 -7.16 22.27 12.57
C ARG A 153 -8.27 22.86 13.46
N PHE A 154 -8.78 22.11 14.44
CA PHE A 154 -9.86 22.59 15.31
C PHE A 154 -9.36 23.21 16.61
N VAL A 155 -8.09 23.00 16.99
CA VAL A 155 -7.51 23.56 18.22
C VAL A 155 -6.86 24.92 17.95
N ASP A 156 -6.38 25.16 16.72
CA ASP A 156 -5.76 26.43 16.33
C ASP A 156 -6.76 27.43 15.70
N GLY A 157 -8.07 27.17 15.81
CA GLY A 157 -9.15 28.02 15.31
C GLY A 157 -9.62 29.09 16.30
N GLY A 158 -8.77 29.51 17.23
CA GLY A 158 -9.10 30.49 18.28
C GLY A 158 -8.24 31.74 18.23
N ALA A 159 -8.87 32.84 17.81
CA ALA A 159 -8.63 34.26 18.15
C ALA A 159 -7.34 34.99 17.70
N GLY A 160 -7.54 35.89 16.75
CA GLY A 160 -7.05 37.29 16.80
C GLY A 160 -5.78 37.62 16.02
N PRO A 161 -5.60 38.88 15.59
CA PRO A 161 -6.40 40.09 15.91
C PRO A 161 -7.66 40.26 15.05
#